data_AF-A0A955M6B2-F1
#
_entry.id   AF-A0A955M6B2-F1
#
_cell.length_a   1.000
_cell.length_b   1.000
_cell.length_c   1.000
_cell.angle_alpha   90.00
_cell.angle_beta   90.00
_cell.angle_gamma   90.00
#
_symmetry.space_group_name_H-M   'P 1'
#
loop_
_entity.id
_entity.type
_entity.pdbx_description
1 polymer ?
#
loop_
_entity_poly.entity_id
_entity_poly.type
_entity_poly.pdbx_seq_one_letter_code
_entity_poly.pdbx_strand_id
1 'polypeptide(L)'
;MRSRVLLLPGLLVLITVTAAGAQQPTHQSLSVTAEPYVKYFLDRTLDDTTEFEGLTRSYQRSLEPPSTPNEGLALNGAAGYDMSILGHLRLGAGDTSVIDRYVHYYHMLDVVTNPLYNTSGDYTDDMLNPIKNGPFRIIRISGRDVPDWFLTWDFVVDTGAGAALAMYALDAHTIYGDQDYLEVAGTIGDFMLKLVDGDGGVRFGPVGMYHPSGPDFFWELKSTEQNMRVMYTLEALSGVTGVQAYADAAAGIRSWLKTMYDFAAHLFCEAAIFDGATWGKVTVGAGASPTDVTAFAPLRMMLEDSFFGTTYADRAQEVDDMFNAIEQRNAFFDGQNRPLLFRFSLGQQNQTFGSIEWSSQMALAYLRAVELFTELGDTTRAALYQERYDTLIANLESLFTPAPDDSAALIASYAIYPDGSPAGSVLTGTGFATINAEAALACAWFAFAKAGFDPTIATGRQSISYGDVNADGIISAVDASQAARYSVLLLTLSPDAVVRGDVNGDGAITAIDASQIARYSVGLLSVFPVQSP
;
A
#
# COMPACT_ATOMS: atom_id res chain seq x y z
N MET A 1 -23.54 25.89 -38.70
CA MET A 1 -23.75 27.07 -39.59
C MET A 1 -22.42 27.81 -39.72
N ARG A 2 -22.01 28.17 -40.94
CA ARG A 2 -20.74 28.86 -41.24
C ARG A 2 -20.78 30.33 -40.79
N SER A 3 -19.70 30.85 -40.21
CA SER A 3 -19.30 32.28 -40.23
C SER A 3 -17.84 32.37 -39.75
N ARG A 4 -16.85 32.40 -40.65
CA ARG A 4 -16.13 33.57 -41.19
C ARG A 4 -15.54 34.51 -40.13
N VAL A 5 -14.21 34.43 -40.05
CA VAL A 5 -13.24 35.35 -39.44
C VAL A 5 -13.34 36.76 -40.04
N LEU A 6 -13.25 37.78 -39.19
CA LEU A 6 -12.82 39.13 -39.54
C LEU A 6 -11.77 39.59 -38.49
N LEU A 7 -10.57 39.94 -38.98
CA LEU A 7 -9.41 40.49 -38.25
C LEU A 7 -9.45 42.03 -38.38
N LEU A 8 -9.49 42.85 -37.32
CA LEU A 8 -8.41 43.50 -36.50
C LEU A 8 -8.83 44.99 -36.31
N PRO A 9 -8.19 45.85 -35.46
CA PRO A 9 -7.54 45.66 -34.16
C PRO A 9 -8.02 46.69 -33.09
N GLY A 10 -7.93 46.38 -31.80
CA GLY A 10 -8.20 47.38 -30.75
C GLY A 10 -8.28 46.81 -29.34
N LEU A 11 -7.12 46.69 -28.71
CA LEU A 11 -6.84 46.57 -27.27
C LEU A 11 -8.08 46.42 -26.35
N LEU A 12 -8.48 45.19 -26.06
CA LEU A 12 -9.30 44.86 -24.90
C LEU A 12 -8.38 44.17 -23.89
N VAL A 13 -8.08 44.86 -22.79
CA VAL A 13 -7.41 44.28 -21.62
C VAL A 13 -8.39 43.28 -21.02
N LEU A 14 -8.23 42.00 -21.33
CA LEU A 14 -8.84 40.93 -20.55
C LEU A 14 -8.02 40.80 -19.26
N ILE A 15 -8.56 41.31 -18.15
CA ILE A 15 -8.11 40.87 -16.84
C ILE A 15 -8.66 39.45 -16.67
N THR A 16 -7.87 38.46 -17.07
CA THR A 16 -8.07 37.09 -16.59
C THR A 16 -7.76 37.10 -15.11
N VAL A 17 -8.81 37.01 -14.29
CA VAL A 17 -8.66 36.52 -12.92
C VAL A 17 -8.28 35.05 -13.06
N THR A 18 -6.98 34.79 -13.07
CA THR A 18 -6.46 33.45 -12.83
C THR A 18 -6.93 33.07 -11.43
N ALA A 19 -7.85 32.10 -11.34
CA ALA A 19 -7.97 31.31 -10.14
C ALA A 19 -6.55 30.91 -9.74
N ALA A 20 -6.16 31.20 -8.51
CA ALA A 20 -4.90 30.72 -7.97
C ALA A 20 -4.89 29.21 -8.22
N GLY A 21 -4.01 28.79 -9.13
CA GLY A 21 -3.89 27.39 -9.48
C GLY A 21 -3.59 26.64 -8.20
N ALA A 22 -4.39 25.62 -7.91
CA ALA A 22 -3.91 24.54 -7.09
C ALA A 22 -2.60 24.07 -7.75
N GLN A 23 -1.46 24.42 -7.15
CA GLN A 23 -0.21 23.77 -7.50
C GLN A 23 -0.44 22.30 -7.17
N GLN A 24 -0.48 21.45 -8.19
CA GLN A 24 -0.24 20.03 -7.96
C GLN A 24 1.10 19.93 -7.22
N PRO A 25 1.20 19.14 -6.15
CA PRO A 25 2.45 18.97 -5.44
C PRO A 25 3.54 18.57 -6.44
N THR A 26 4.67 19.26 -6.42
CA THR A 26 5.87 18.81 -7.15
C THR A 26 6.33 17.53 -6.47
N HIS A 27 5.97 16.37 -7.03
CA HIS A 27 6.23 15.07 -6.41
C HIS A 27 7.72 14.72 -6.52
N GLN A 28 8.44 14.82 -5.40
CA GLN A 28 9.69 14.08 -5.23
C GLN A 28 9.39 12.58 -5.38
N SER A 29 10.31 11.80 -5.94
CA SER A 29 10.10 10.37 -6.12
C SER A 29 9.78 9.69 -4.77
N LEU A 30 8.98 8.62 -4.84
CA LEU A 30 8.59 7.83 -3.66
C LEU A 30 9.83 7.46 -2.82
N SER A 31 10.91 7.04 -3.47
CA SER A 31 12.18 6.72 -2.83
C SER A 31 12.76 7.91 -2.05
N VAL A 32 12.82 9.11 -2.66
CA VAL A 32 13.36 10.33 -2.02
C VAL A 32 12.50 10.79 -0.85
N THR A 33 11.17 10.77 -1.03
CA THR A 33 10.24 11.19 0.02
C THR A 33 10.23 10.22 1.19
N ALA A 34 10.36 8.92 0.90
CA ALA A 34 10.33 7.87 1.90
C ALA A 34 11.65 7.70 2.65
N GLU A 35 12.79 7.92 1.98
CA GLU A 35 14.14 7.60 2.47
C GLU A 35 14.35 8.02 3.93
N PRO A 36 14.09 9.27 4.37
CA PRO A 36 14.33 9.65 5.77
C PRO A 36 13.59 8.77 6.78
N TYR A 37 12.39 8.31 6.45
CA TYR A 37 11.50 7.57 7.35
C TYR A 37 11.80 6.07 7.39
N VAL A 38 12.39 5.52 6.33
CA VAL A 38 12.70 4.08 6.26
C VAL A 38 14.19 3.75 6.36
N LYS A 39 15.07 4.73 6.11
CA LYS A 39 16.53 4.60 6.13
C LYS A 39 17.06 3.92 7.38
N TYR A 40 16.62 4.37 8.55
CA TYR A 40 17.12 3.84 9.82
C TYR A 40 17.01 2.31 9.89
N PHE A 41 15.89 1.80 9.40
CA PHE A 41 15.57 0.37 9.38
C PHE A 41 16.33 -0.34 8.26
N LEU A 42 16.32 0.21 7.05
CA LEU A 42 16.99 -0.37 5.87
C LEU A 42 18.50 -0.51 6.09
N ASP A 43 19.17 0.51 6.61
CA ASP A 43 20.62 0.50 6.88
C ASP A 43 21.04 -0.52 7.95
N ARG A 44 20.10 -0.94 8.80
CA ARG A 44 20.33 -1.87 9.93
C ARG A 44 19.81 -3.27 9.64
N THR A 45 19.41 -3.52 8.40
CA THR A 45 19.24 -4.89 7.91
C THR A 45 20.63 -5.54 7.83
N LEU A 46 20.81 -6.73 8.41
CA LEU A 46 22.09 -7.45 8.41
C LEU A 46 22.38 -8.04 7.02
N ASP A 47 23.67 -8.30 6.74
CA ASP A 47 24.21 -8.70 5.45
C ASP A 47 23.69 -10.03 4.87
N ASP A 48 24.06 -10.24 3.60
CA ASP A 48 23.74 -11.29 2.64
C ASP A 48 24.21 -12.72 3.03
N THR A 49 24.73 -12.94 4.22
CA THR A 49 25.34 -14.23 4.62
C THR A 49 24.33 -15.36 4.93
N THR A 50 23.05 -15.18 4.62
CA THR A 50 21.99 -16.17 4.87
C THR A 50 21.32 -16.62 3.56
N GLU A 51 20.75 -17.83 3.52
CA GLU A 51 19.99 -18.36 2.35
C GLU A 51 18.74 -17.53 1.97
N PHE A 52 18.52 -16.34 2.53
CA PHE A 52 17.42 -15.44 2.18
C PHE A 52 17.93 -14.01 1.97
N GLU A 53 19.05 -13.89 1.24
CA GLU A 53 19.49 -12.64 0.62
C GLU A 53 18.32 -11.93 -0.07
N GLY A 54 18.16 -10.61 0.14
CA GLY A 54 17.03 -9.83 -0.35
C GLY A 54 15.80 -9.78 0.57
N LEU A 55 15.63 -10.70 1.54
CA LEU A 55 14.58 -10.60 2.55
C LEU A 55 15.10 -9.97 3.84
N THR A 56 14.64 -8.75 4.11
CA THR A 56 15.15 -7.94 5.22
C THR A 56 14.70 -8.46 6.59
N ARG A 57 15.45 -8.12 7.64
CA ARG A 57 15.04 -8.39 9.03
C ARG A 57 14.03 -7.33 9.46
N SER A 58 13.02 -7.72 10.23
CA SER A 58 12.26 -6.72 10.99
C SER A 58 13.13 -6.23 12.13
N TYR A 59 13.52 -4.97 12.08
CA TYR A 59 14.24 -4.34 13.20
C TYR A 59 13.23 -3.97 14.29
N GLN A 60 13.34 -4.61 15.45
CA GLN A 60 12.66 -4.19 16.68
C GLN A 60 13.70 -3.45 17.53
N ARG A 61 13.35 -2.43 18.31
CA ARG A 61 14.26 -1.80 19.29
C ARG A 61 13.48 -1.21 20.45
N SER A 62 13.98 -1.35 21.67
CA SER A 62 13.48 -0.56 22.79
C SER A 62 14.00 0.87 22.69
N LEU A 63 13.12 1.88 22.57
CA LEU A 63 13.45 3.31 22.67
C LEU A 63 13.62 3.79 24.14
N GLU A 64 13.86 2.89 25.09
CA GLU A 64 14.17 3.26 26.47
C GLU A 64 15.54 3.96 26.60
N PRO A 65 15.81 4.70 27.69
CA PRO A 65 17.09 5.37 27.93
C PRO A 65 18.30 4.41 27.84
N PRO A 66 19.52 4.92 27.55
CA PRO A 66 20.70 4.14 27.11
C PRO A 66 21.27 3.13 28.12
N SER A 67 20.60 2.86 29.23
CA SER A 67 21.05 1.93 30.28
C SER A 67 20.72 0.46 30.02
N THR A 68 19.86 0.14 29.06
CA THR A 68 19.65 -1.24 28.60
C THR A 68 20.59 -1.54 27.42
N PRO A 69 21.43 -2.58 27.50
CA PRO A 69 22.23 -3.03 26.36
C PRO A 69 21.33 -3.29 25.15
N ASN A 70 21.87 -3.11 23.93
CA ASN A 70 21.22 -3.41 22.64
C ASN A 70 20.91 -4.92 22.44
N GLU A 71 20.56 -5.65 23.50
CA GLU A 71 20.46 -7.10 23.51
C GLU A 71 19.26 -7.60 22.69
N GLY A 72 19.58 -8.32 21.60
CA GLY A 72 18.73 -9.38 21.04
C GLY A 72 17.70 -8.97 19.97
N LEU A 73 17.82 -7.80 19.38
CA LEU A 73 16.73 -7.17 18.63
C LEU A 73 16.78 -7.32 17.10
N ALA A 74 17.79 -8.06 16.61
CA ALA A 74 17.91 -8.53 15.22
C ALA A 74 17.64 -10.04 15.09
N LEU A 75 16.94 -10.66 16.04
CA LEU A 75 16.67 -12.10 16.01
C LEU A 75 15.52 -12.50 15.09
N ASN A 76 14.71 -11.53 14.62
CA ASN A 76 13.44 -11.75 13.90
C ASN A 76 13.56 -11.42 12.40
N GLY A 77 13.44 -12.41 11.52
CA GLY A 77 13.30 -12.19 10.06
C GLY A 77 11.87 -11.79 9.69
N ALA A 78 11.66 -10.86 8.74
CA ALA A 78 10.32 -10.54 8.24
C ALA A 78 10.15 -10.95 6.78
N ALA A 79 8.95 -11.43 6.44
CA ALA A 79 8.51 -11.69 5.07
C ALA A 79 6.97 -11.57 4.95
N GLY A 80 6.46 -11.61 3.73
CA GLY A 80 5.05 -11.44 3.44
C GLY A 80 4.66 -9.95 3.45
N TYR A 81 3.73 -9.56 4.32
CA TYR A 81 3.16 -8.22 4.35
C TYR A 81 4.23 -7.12 4.54
N ASP A 82 5.05 -7.18 5.60
CA ASP A 82 6.08 -6.18 5.88
C ASP A 82 7.05 -6.00 4.70
N MET A 83 7.42 -7.11 4.03
CA MET A 83 8.35 -7.07 2.90
C MET A 83 7.71 -6.58 1.61
N SER A 84 6.43 -6.89 1.38
CA SER A 84 5.71 -6.30 0.24
C SER A 84 5.62 -4.77 0.38
N ILE A 85 5.33 -4.27 1.58
CA ILE A 85 5.28 -2.84 1.89
C ILE A 85 6.67 -2.20 1.76
N LEU A 86 7.72 -2.76 2.36
CA LEU A 86 9.06 -2.19 2.28
C LEU A 86 9.64 -2.29 0.86
N GLY A 87 9.37 -3.38 0.14
CA GLY A 87 9.83 -3.61 -1.22
C GLY A 87 9.31 -2.57 -2.21
N HIS A 88 8.04 -2.15 -2.09
CA HIS A 88 7.45 -1.07 -2.88
C HIS A 88 8.26 0.24 -2.82
N LEU A 89 8.73 0.61 -1.63
CA LEU A 89 9.54 1.83 -1.44
C LEU A 89 10.92 1.75 -2.13
N ARG A 90 11.40 0.53 -2.38
CA ARG A 90 12.71 0.26 -3.00
C ARG A 90 12.63 0.18 -4.53
N LEU A 91 11.45 -0.10 -5.10
CA LEU A 91 11.29 -0.17 -6.55
C LEU A 91 11.68 1.13 -7.24
N GLY A 92 11.29 2.30 -6.73
CA GLY A 92 11.68 3.58 -7.33
C GLY A 92 13.21 3.82 -7.32
N ALA A 93 13.90 3.23 -6.35
CA ALA A 93 15.36 3.32 -6.27
C ALA A 93 16.10 2.34 -7.19
N GLY A 94 15.39 1.52 -7.99
CA GLY A 94 16.02 0.48 -8.81
C GLY A 94 16.36 -0.80 -8.05
N ASP A 95 15.91 -0.95 -6.81
CA ASP A 95 16.26 -2.10 -5.96
C ASP A 95 15.12 -3.12 -5.95
N THR A 96 15.34 -4.21 -6.69
CA THR A 96 14.44 -5.34 -6.87
C THR A 96 14.78 -6.54 -5.97
N SER A 97 15.77 -6.42 -5.09
CA SER A 97 16.31 -7.56 -4.33
C SER A 97 15.25 -8.34 -3.54
N VAL A 98 14.24 -7.64 -3.00
CA VAL A 98 13.12 -8.26 -2.28
C VAL A 98 12.26 -9.10 -3.22
N ILE A 99 11.80 -8.53 -4.34
CA ILE A 99 10.93 -9.24 -5.30
C ILE A 99 11.69 -10.36 -6.01
N ASP A 100 12.96 -10.15 -6.35
CA ASP A 100 13.81 -11.16 -6.97
C ASP A 100 13.96 -12.38 -6.07
N ARG A 101 13.94 -12.19 -4.74
CA ARG A 101 13.96 -13.32 -3.81
C ARG A 101 12.66 -14.11 -3.82
N TYR A 102 11.50 -13.44 -3.95
CA TYR A 102 10.23 -14.12 -4.15
C TYR A 102 10.19 -14.90 -5.47
N VAL A 103 10.68 -14.31 -6.57
CA VAL A 103 10.84 -14.99 -7.86
C VAL A 103 11.73 -16.22 -7.75
N HIS A 104 12.88 -16.11 -7.08
CA HIS A 104 13.77 -17.24 -6.85
C HIS A 104 13.05 -18.43 -6.19
N TYR A 105 12.31 -18.17 -5.10
CA TYR A 105 11.57 -19.22 -4.42
C TYR A 105 10.30 -19.65 -5.17
N TYR A 106 9.72 -18.80 -6.00
CA TYR A 106 8.65 -19.18 -6.91
C TYR A 106 9.13 -20.27 -7.88
N HIS A 107 10.32 -20.12 -8.47
CA HIS A 107 10.90 -21.17 -9.31
C HIS A 107 11.27 -22.45 -8.55
N MET A 108 11.30 -22.41 -7.21
CA MET A 108 11.49 -23.58 -6.33
C MET A 108 10.17 -24.17 -5.81
N LEU A 109 9.01 -23.81 -6.36
CA LEU A 109 7.71 -24.37 -5.94
C LEU A 109 7.60 -25.89 -6.16
N ASP A 110 8.48 -26.49 -6.95
CA ASP A 110 8.58 -27.95 -7.13
C ASP A 110 9.35 -28.65 -5.98
N VAL A 111 9.92 -27.90 -5.04
CA VAL A 111 10.68 -28.40 -3.89
C VAL A 111 9.82 -28.43 -2.63
N VAL A 112 9.89 -29.54 -1.88
CA VAL A 112 9.13 -29.78 -0.63
C VAL A 112 9.55 -28.82 0.50
N THR A 113 10.71 -28.19 0.41
CA THR A 113 11.29 -27.32 1.44
C THR A 113 11.15 -25.83 1.10
N ASN A 114 10.13 -25.44 0.33
CA ASN A 114 9.93 -24.04 -0.04
C ASN A 114 9.60 -23.21 1.19
N PRO A 115 10.39 -22.17 1.48
CA PRO A 115 10.26 -21.45 2.73
C PRO A 115 9.32 -20.23 2.58
N LEU A 116 8.98 -19.79 1.37
CA LEU A 116 8.08 -18.64 1.15
C LEU A 116 6.66 -19.03 0.73
N TYR A 117 6.49 -20.24 0.21
CA TYR A 117 5.22 -20.70 -0.35
C TYR A 117 4.85 -22.08 0.17
N ASN A 118 3.55 -22.28 0.40
CA ASN A 118 3.01 -23.59 0.74
C ASN A 118 3.03 -24.53 -0.48
N THR A 119 3.98 -25.46 -0.53
CA THR A 119 4.07 -26.49 -1.58
C THR A 119 3.58 -27.88 -1.14
N SER A 120 3.39 -28.10 0.16
CA SER A 120 3.15 -29.42 0.75
C SER A 120 1.79 -30.02 0.38
N GLY A 121 0.79 -29.16 0.11
CA GLY A 121 -0.58 -29.61 -0.15
C GLY A 121 -1.29 -30.14 1.09
N ASP A 122 -0.74 -29.87 2.27
CA ASP A 122 -1.33 -30.26 3.56
C ASP A 122 -2.59 -29.44 3.88
N TYR A 123 -2.72 -28.26 3.27
CA TYR A 123 -3.91 -27.43 3.38
C TYR A 123 -4.87 -27.70 2.23
N THR A 124 -6.17 -27.67 2.53
CA THR A 124 -7.22 -28.08 1.59
C THR A 124 -8.38 -27.10 1.54
N ASP A 125 -9.28 -27.30 0.58
CA ASP A 125 -10.65 -26.79 0.65
C ASP A 125 -11.57 -27.74 1.44
N ASP A 126 -12.86 -27.42 1.52
CA ASP A 126 -13.89 -28.22 2.18
C ASP A 126 -14.16 -29.58 1.49
N MET A 127 -13.69 -29.74 0.25
CA MET A 127 -13.73 -30.98 -0.52
C MET A 127 -12.45 -31.81 -0.42
N LEU A 128 -11.51 -31.42 0.45
CA LEU A 128 -10.19 -32.04 0.61
C LEU A 128 -9.28 -31.92 -0.63
N ASN A 129 -9.56 -30.99 -1.55
CA ASN A 129 -8.65 -30.70 -2.64
C ASN A 129 -7.47 -29.87 -2.12
N PRO A 130 -6.22 -30.20 -2.48
CA PRO A 130 -5.05 -29.46 -2.01
C PRO A 130 -5.04 -27.99 -2.49
N ILE A 131 -4.86 -27.07 -1.54
CA ILE A 131 -4.59 -25.66 -1.80
C ILE A 131 -3.08 -25.43 -1.65
N LYS A 132 -2.43 -25.13 -2.77
CA LYS A 132 -0.99 -24.89 -2.88
C LYS A 132 -0.67 -23.48 -3.35
N ASN A 133 0.59 -23.11 -3.20
CA ASN A 133 1.23 -21.88 -3.66
C ASN A 133 0.75 -20.61 -2.96
N GLY A 134 -0.01 -20.75 -1.88
CA GLY A 134 -0.29 -19.63 -1.00
C GLY A 134 1.01 -19.17 -0.31
N PRO A 135 1.35 -17.88 -0.38
CA PRO A 135 2.54 -17.37 0.29
C PRO A 135 2.34 -17.46 1.80
N PHE A 136 3.37 -17.91 2.51
CA PHE A 136 3.32 -17.91 3.96
C PHE A 136 3.29 -16.46 4.49
N ARG A 137 2.50 -16.26 5.54
CA ARG A 137 2.40 -15.05 6.34
C ARG A 137 3.64 -14.96 7.22
N ILE A 138 4.79 -14.58 6.66
CA ILE A 138 6.04 -14.71 7.41
C ILE A 138 6.26 -13.53 8.35
N ILE A 139 5.56 -13.56 9.48
CA ILE A 139 5.80 -12.63 10.57
C ILE A 139 6.94 -13.20 11.44
N ARG A 140 8.05 -12.45 11.49
CA ARG A 140 9.03 -12.36 12.60
C ARG A 140 9.55 -13.71 13.12
N ILE A 141 10.58 -14.20 12.46
CA ILE A 141 11.24 -15.48 12.73
C ILE A 141 12.25 -15.35 13.87
N SER A 142 11.87 -15.68 15.11
CA SER A 142 12.82 -15.65 16.23
C SER A 142 13.93 -16.67 16.06
N GLY A 143 15.18 -16.20 16.14
CA GLY A 143 16.35 -17.06 16.03
C GLY A 143 16.60 -17.57 14.61
N ARG A 144 16.25 -16.82 13.56
CA ARG A 144 16.56 -17.18 12.16
C ARG A 144 18.03 -17.57 11.91
N ASP A 145 18.95 -17.15 12.78
CA ASP A 145 20.38 -17.45 12.69
C ASP A 145 20.81 -18.76 13.38
N VAL A 146 19.89 -19.48 14.04
CA VAL A 146 20.19 -20.80 14.62
C VAL A 146 19.87 -21.92 13.63
N PRO A 147 20.60 -23.05 13.63
CA PRO A 147 20.21 -24.22 12.84
C PRO A 147 18.76 -24.63 13.09
N ASP A 148 18.08 -25.12 12.04
CA ASP A 148 16.71 -25.63 12.10
C ASP A 148 15.65 -24.61 12.55
N TRP A 149 15.92 -23.31 12.47
CA TRP A 149 14.96 -22.24 12.81
C TRP A 149 13.61 -22.39 12.09
N PHE A 150 13.60 -22.99 10.89
CA PHE A 150 12.39 -23.26 10.10
C PHE A 150 11.40 -24.20 10.80
N LEU A 151 11.83 -24.95 11.84
CA LEU A 151 10.94 -25.77 12.66
C LEU A 151 10.14 -24.94 13.68
N THR A 152 10.55 -23.70 13.94
CA THR A 152 9.85 -22.77 14.84
C THR A 152 8.99 -21.75 14.09
N TRP A 153 8.69 -22.03 12.82
CA TRP A 153 8.13 -21.08 11.89
C TRP A 153 6.59 -21.06 11.90
N ASP A 154 6.02 -19.87 11.70
CA ASP A 154 4.58 -19.73 11.44
C ASP A 154 4.31 -19.96 9.95
N PHE A 155 3.87 -21.18 9.62
CA PHE A 155 3.50 -21.60 8.27
C PHE A 155 2.04 -21.28 7.93
N VAL A 156 1.44 -20.30 8.61
CA VAL A 156 0.12 -19.79 8.24
C VAL A 156 0.18 -19.11 6.88
N VAL A 157 -0.75 -19.42 5.99
CA VAL A 157 -0.99 -18.72 4.72
C VAL A 157 -2.13 -17.73 4.93
N ASP A 158 -1.95 -16.48 4.50
CA ASP A 158 -2.89 -15.37 4.73
C ASP A 158 -3.23 -14.66 3.42
N THR A 159 -4.52 -14.50 3.15
CA THR A 159 -4.99 -13.88 1.89
C THR A 159 -4.70 -12.38 1.80
N GLY A 160 -4.74 -11.64 2.91
CA GLY A 160 -4.41 -10.22 2.94
C GLY A 160 -2.92 -9.94 2.72
N ALA A 161 -2.04 -10.73 3.33
CA ALA A 161 -0.60 -10.66 3.09
C ALA A 161 -0.24 -11.12 1.68
N GLY A 162 -0.91 -12.16 1.17
CA GLY A 162 -0.82 -12.57 -0.22
C GLY A 162 -1.23 -11.45 -1.17
N ALA A 163 -2.29 -10.70 -0.86
CA ALA A 163 -2.77 -9.60 -1.69
C ALA A 163 -1.73 -8.48 -1.81
N ALA A 164 -1.13 -8.10 -0.68
CA ALA A 164 -0.05 -7.11 -0.68
C ALA A 164 1.17 -7.56 -1.50
N LEU A 165 1.58 -8.82 -1.38
CA LEU A 165 2.69 -9.38 -2.18
C LEU A 165 2.37 -9.46 -3.67
N ALA A 166 1.16 -9.87 -4.03
CA ALA A 166 0.74 -9.93 -5.43
C ALA A 166 0.67 -8.52 -6.05
N MET A 167 0.17 -7.53 -5.31
CA MET A 167 0.19 -6.13 -5.77
C MET A 167 1.62 -5.62 -5.95
N TYR A 168 2.51 -5.92 -4.99
CA TYR A 168 3.93 -5.60 -5.10
C TYR A 168 4.60 -6.20 -6.34
N ALA A 169 4.39 -7.50 -6.58
CA ALA A 169 4.89 -8.17 -7.77
C ALA A 169 4.33 -7.54 -9.06
N LEU A 170 3.04 -7.17 -9.08
CA LEU A 170 2.43 -6.54 -10.24
C LEU A 170 2.95 -5.12 -10.51
N ASP A 171 3.30 -4.37 -9.45
CA ASP A 171 3.93 -3.06 -9.58
C ASP A 171 5.36 -3.18 -10.08
N ALA A 172 6.13 -4.15 -9.57
CA ALA A 172 7.44 -4.48 -10.12
C ALA A 172 7.36 -4.86 -11.61
N HIS A 173 6.40 -5.71 -12.00
CA HIS A 173 6.14 -6.05 -13.40
C HIS A 173 5.85 -4.79 -14.24
N THR A 174 5.08 -3.84 -13.71
CA THR A 174 4.72 -2.65 -14.48
C THR A 174 5.87 -1.67 -14.64
N ILE A 175 6.75 -1.59 -13.65
CA ILE A 175 7.93 -0.74 -13.69
C ILE A 175 9.01 -1.33 -14.61
N TYR A 176 9.26 -2.64 -14.51
CA TYR A 176 10.42 -3.29 -15.14
C TYR A 176 10.08 -4.17 -16.35
N GLY A 177 8.81 -4.50 -16.58
CA GLY A 177 8.36 -5.34 -17.69
C GLY A 177 8.67 -6.84 -17.55
N ASP A 178 9.29 -7.26 -16.45
CA ASP A 178 9.71 -8.66 -16.23
C ASP A 178 8.50 -9.58 -16.01
N GLN A 179 8.43 -10.67 -16.79
CA GLN A 179 7.33 -11.62 -16.74
C GLN A 179 7.36 -12.49 -15.48
N ASP A 180 8.53 -12.73 -14.88
CA ASP A 180 8.62 -13.53 -13.66
C ASP A 180 7.86 -12.87 -12.50
N TYR A 181 7.85 -11.53 -12.45
CA TYR A 181 7.04 -10.78 -11.49
C TYR A 181 5.52 -10.96 -11.73
N LEU A 182 5.10 -10.99 -13.00
CA LEU A 182 3.70 -11.25 -13.35
C LEU A 182 3.29 -12.69 -13.01
N GLU A 183 4.17 -13.66 -13.21
CA GLU A 183 3.95 -15.07 -12.85
C GLU A 183 3.79 -15.26 -11.34
N VAL A 184 4.62 -14.59 -10.53
CA VAL A 184 4.47 -14.54 -9.07
C VAL A 184 3.11 -13.95 -8.69
N ALA A 185 2.74 -12.80 -9.25
CA ALA A 185 1.48 -12.13 -8.97
C ALA A 185 0.27 -13.02 -9.32
N GLY A 186 0.28 -13.63 -10.51
CA GLY A 186 -0.76 -14.53 -10.98
C GLY A 186 -0.88 -15.80 -10.14
N THR A 187 0.25 -16.39 -9.73
CA THR A 187 0.26 -17.59 -8.88
C THR A 187 -0.42 -17.34 -7.53
N ILE A 188 -0.16 -16.17 -6.94
CA ILE A 188 -0.80 -15.77 -5.68
C ILE A 188 -2.28 -15.43 -5.92
N GLY A 189 -2.63 -14.82 -7.06
CA GLY A 189 -4.02 -14.60 -7.47
C GLY A 189 -4.80 -15.92 -7.61
N ASP A 190 -4.22 -16.94 -8.22
CA ASP A 190 -4.80 -18.28 -8.36
C ASP A 190 -5.00 -18.98 -7.01
N PHE A 191 -4.09 -18.72 -6.06
CA PHE A 191 -4.29 -19.15 -4.67
C PHE A 191 -5.52 -18.48 -4.05
N MET A 192 -5.70 -17.17 -4.21
CA MET A 192 -6.88 -16.45 -3.69
C MET A 192 -8.19 -16.93 -4.30
N LEU A 193 -8.20 -17.24 -5.60
CA LEU A 193 -9.38 -17.76 -6.28
C LEU A 193 -9.91 -19.06 -5.63
N LYS A 194 -9.03 -19.89 -5.06
CA LYS A 194 -9.41 -21.14 -4.37
C LYS A 194 -10.05 -20.88 -3.00
N LEU A 195 -9.97 -19.67 -2.48
CA LEU A 195 -10.52 -19.27 -1.18
C LEU A 195 -11.79 -18.41 -1.30
N VAL A 196 -12.26 -18.15 -2.53
CA VAL A 196 -13.55 -17.51 -2.78
C VAL A 196 -14.67 -18.46 -2.34
N ASP A 197 -15.51 -18.02 -1.42
CA ASP A 197 -16.66 -18.76 -0.93
C ASP A 197 -17.91 -18.51 -1.79
N GLY A 198 -18.94 -19.33 -1.62
CA GLY A 198 -20.15 -19.28 -2.46
C GLY A 198 -20.95 -17.98 -2.40
N ASP A 199 -20.72 -17.13 -1.39
CA ASP A 199 -21.34 -15.79 -1.26
C ASP A 199 -20.49 -14.67 -1.88
N GLY A 200 -19.36 -15.00 -2.49
CA GLY A 200 -18.40 -14.08 -3.11
C GLY A 200 -17.32 -13.55 -2.18
N GLY A 201 -17.44 -13.73 -0.85
CA GLY A 201 -16.40 -13.35 0.09
C GLY A 201 -15.25 -14.35 0.11
N VAL A 202 -14.04 -13.88 0.35
CA VAL A 202 -12.82 -14.68 0.42
C VAL A 202 -12.52 -15.06 1.87
N ARG A 203 -12.28 -16.34 2.10
CA ARG A 203 -11.88 -16.90 3.39
C ARG A 203 -10.46 -16.46 3.75
N PHE A 204 -10.19 -16.28 5.03
CA PHE A 204 -8.91 -15.78 5.53
C PHE A 204 -7.75 -16.69 5.14
N GLY A 205 -7.96 -18.01 5.24
CA GLY A 205 -7.00 -19.04 4.84
C GLY A 205 -7.64 -20.42 4.60
N PRO A 206 -6.85 -21.42 4.20
CA PRO A 206 -7.32 -22.76 3.86
C PRO A 206 -7.64 -23.65 5.09
N VAL A 207 -8.31 -24.79 4.88
CA VAL A 207 -8.57 -25.83 5.89
C VAL A 207 -7.27 -26.52 6.33
N GLY A 208 -7.15 -26.86 7.62
CA GLY A 208 -6.04 -27.64 8.15
C GLY A 208 -4.87 -26.79 8.66
N MET A 209 -5.00 -25.47 8.57
CA MET A 209 -3.99 -24.53 9.04
C MET A 209 -4.02 -24.40 10.55
N TYR A 210 -2.85 -24.49 11.21
CA TYR A 210 -2.79 -24.48 12.67
C TYR A 210 -3.29 -23.15 13.25
N HIS A 211 -4.22 -23.24 14.20
CA HIS A 211 -4.57 -22.15 15.10
C HIS A 211 -4.95 -22.72 16.47
N PRO A 212 -4.65 -22.04 17.60
CA PRO A 212 -5.00 -22.52 18.94
C PRO A 212 -6.51 -22.79 19.13
N SER A 213 -7.37 -22.08 18.39
CA SER A 213 -8.83 -22.26 18.42
C SER A 213 -9.35 -23.40 17.52
N GLY A 214 -8.48 -24.05 16.74
CA GLY A 214 -8.85 -25.18 15.87
C GLY A 214 -8.29 -25.06 14.44
N PRO A 215 -8.20 -26.18 13.69
CA PRO A 215 -7.61 -26.24 12.35
C PRO A 215 -8.43 -25.54 11.26
N ASP A 216 -9.69 -25.20 11.56
CA ASP A 216 -10.61 -24.56 10.62
C ASP A 216 -10.80 -23.07 10.91
N PHE A 217 -10.12 -22.53 11.94
CA PHE A 217 -10.32 -21.15 12.40
C PHE A 217 -10.23 -20.12 11.28
N PHE A 218 -9.21 -20.23 10.43
CA PHE A 218 -9.01 -19.30 9.31
C PHE A 218 -9.91 -19.60 8.11
N TRP A 219 -10.33 -20.86 7.95
CA TRP A 219 -11.31 -21.22 6.94
C TRP A 219 -12.69 -20.65 7.27
N GLU A 220 -13.04 -20.62 8.55
CA GLU A 220 -14.31 -20.14 9.12
C GLU A 220 -14.32 -18.63 9.38
N LEU A 221 -13.33 -17.89 8.86
CA LEU A 221 -13.20 -16.44 9.02
C LEU A 221 -13.12 -15.75 7.65
N LYS A 222 -13.84 -14.65 7.49
CA LYS A 222 -13.67 -13.69 6.38
C LYS A 222 -13.43 -12.31 6.97
N SER A 223 -12.20 -11.80 6.86
CA SER A 223 -11.89 -10.41 7.24
C SER A 223 -12.36 -9.45 6.14
N THR A 224 -13.08 -8.40 6.51
CA THR A 224 -13.54 -7.39 5.56
C THR A 224 -12.37 -6.63 4.94
N GLU A 225 -11.38 -6.27 5.75
CA GLU A 225 -10.15 -5.58 5.31
C GLU A 225 -9.37 -6.42 4.28
N GLN A 226 -9.18 -7.71 4.56
CA GLN A 226 -8.47 -8.60 3.64
C GLN A 226 -9.23 -8.77 2.33
N ASN A 227 -10.56 -8.87 2.40
CA ASN A 227 -11.40 -8.92 1.21
C ASN A 227 -11.25 -7.66 0.35
N MET A 228 -11.15 -6.46 0.93
CA MET A 228 -10.89 -5.23 0.19
C MET A 228 -9.52 -5.27 -0.52
N ARG A 229 -8.47 -5.72 0.16
CA ARG A 229 -7.12 -5.87 -0.45
C ARG A 229 -7.12 -6.89 -1.59
N VAL A 230 -7.76 -8.05 -1.40
CA VAL A 230 -7.89 -9.08 -2.44
C VAL A 230 -8.69 -8.55 -3.62
N MET A 231 -9.78 -7.82 -3.38
CA MET A 231 -10.57 -7.19 -4.45
C MET A 231 -9.71 -6.28 -5.33
N TYR A 232 -8.98 -5.33 -4.74
CA TYR A 232 -8.10 -4.44 -5.50
C TYR A 232 -6.99 -5.19 -6.25
N THR A 233 -6.41 -6.21 -5.63
CA THR A 233 -5.37 -7.05 -6.24
C THR A 233 -5.91 -7.81 -7.44
N LEU A 234 -7.09 -8.43 -7.33
CA LEU A 234 -7.73 -9.17 -8.42
C LEU A 234 -8.21 -8.25 -9.54
N GLU A 235 -8.69 -7.04 -9.22
CA GLU A 235 -8.98 -6.00 -10.21
C GLU A 235 -7.72 -5.63 -11.00
N ALA A 236 -6.60 -5.39 -10.31
CA ALA A 236 -5.34 -5.04 -10.93
C ALA A 236 -4.79 -6.19 -11.80
N LEU A 237 -4.79 -7.42 -11.28
CA LEU A 237 -4.40 -8.61 -12.03
C LEU A 237 -5.25 -8.81 -13.26
N SER A 238 -6.57 -8.65 -13.16
CA SER A 238 -7.46 -8.74 -14.32
C SER A 238 -7.17 -7.65 -15.34
N GLY A 239 -6.90 -6.42 -14.89
CA GLY A 239 -6.54 -5.31 -15.77
C GLY A 239 -5.24 -5.54 -16.55
N VAL A 240 -4.23 -6.16 -15.94
CA VAL A 240 -2.94 -6.46 -16.58
C VAL A 240 -3.00 -7.72 -17.45
N THR A 241 -3.65 -8.79 -16.98
CA THR A 241 -3.62 -10.11 -17.63
C THR A 241 -4.79 -10.37 -18.58
N GLY A 242 -5.91 -9.66 -18.41
CA GLY A 242 -7.18 -9.95 -19.09
C GLY A 242 -7.89 -11.22 -18.61
N VAL A 243 -7.43 -11.85 -17.53
CA VAL A 243 -8.05 -13.08 -17.00
C VAL A 243 -9.40 -12.75 -16.35
N GLN A 244 -10.46 -13.38 -16.88
CA GLN A 244 -11.85 -13.14 -16.47
C GLN A 244 -12.15 -13.65 -15.04
N ALA A 245 -11.53 -14.75 -14.63
CA ALA A 245 -11.77 -15.32 -13.29
C ALA A 245 -11.41 -14.34 -12.16
N TYR A 246 -10.36 -13.52 -12.34
CA TYR A 246 -10.01 -12.46 -11.39
C TYR A 246 -11.07 -11.35 -11.37
N ALA A 247 -11.58 -10.91 -12.53
CA ALA A 247 -12.65 -9.92 -12.60
C ALA A 247 -13.94 -10.42 -11.94
N ASP A 248 -14.31 -11.68 -12.18
CA ASP A 248 -15.51 -12.30 -11.62
C ASP A 248 -15.42 -12.43 -10.10
N ALA A 249 -14.27 -12.87 -9.59
CA ALA A 249 -14.02 -12.95 -8.15
C ALA A 249 -14.04 -11.55 -7.50
N ALA A 250 -13.38 -10.55 -8.08
CA ALA A 250 -13.45 -9.17 -7.59
C ALA A 250 -14.90 -8.63 -7.57
N ALA A 251 -15.71 -8.94 -8.58
CA ALA A 251 -17.13 -8.57 -8.61
C ALA A 251 -17.96 -9.29 -7.53
N GLY A 252 -17.64 -10.56 -7.25
CA GLY A 252 -18.17 -11.32 -6.13
C GLY A 252 -17.86 -10.65 -4.80
N ILE A 253 -16.60 -10.26 -4.58
CA ILE A 253 -16.17 -9.56 -3.36
C ILE A 253 -16.88 -8.22 -3.21
N ARG A 254 -17.00 -7.41 -4.27
CA ARG A 254 -17.80 -6.16 -4.23
C ARG A 254 -19.23 -6.40 -3.77
N SER A 255 -19.85 -7.48 -4.26
CA SER A 255 -21.20 -7.86 -3.85
C SER A 255 -21.26 -8.27 -2.38
N TRP A 256 -20.28 -9.06 -1.91
CA TRP A 256 -20.15 -9.45 -0.51
C TRP A 256 -19.92 -8.24 0.41
N LEU A 257 -19.04 -7.30 0.04
CA LEU A 257 -18.74 -6.08 0.79
C LEU A 257 -19.99 -5.22 1.02
N LYS A 258 -20.90 -5.13 0.04
CA LYS A 258 -22.20 -4.45 0.25
C LYS A 258 -23.00 -5.09 1.37
N THR A 259 -22.96 -6.42 1.51
CA THR A 259 -23.61 -7.09 2.63
C THR A 259 -22.95 -6.75 3.96
N MET A 260 -21.65 -6.43 3.96
CA MET A 260 -20.91 -6.07 5.17
C MET A 260 -21.16 -4.62 5.61
N TYR A 261 -21.73 -3.76 4.76
CA TYR A 261 -22.00 -2.38 5.11
C TYR A 261 -23.22 -2.22 6.03
N ASP A 262 -23.06 -1.50 7.14
CA ASP A 262 -24.13 -1.15 8.08
C ASP A 262 -24.46 0.34 7.96
N PHE A 263 -25.58 0.65 7.30
CA PHE A 263 -26.07 2.03 7.13
C PHE A 263 -26.50 2.71 8.43
N ALA A 264 -26.78 1.97 9.51
CA ALA A 264 -27.08 2.59 10.80
C ALA A 264 -25.79 3.06 11.49
N ALA A 265 -24.68 2.35 11.24
CA ALA A 265 -23.37 2.70 11.76
C ALA A 265 -22.55 3.60 10.82
N HIS A 266 -22.92 3.63 9.54
CA HIS A 266 -22.15 4.16 8.41
C HIS A 266 -20.76 3.52 8.29
N LEU A 267 -20.65 2.22 8.57
CA LEU A 267 -19.38 1.52 8.60
C LEU A 267 -19.54 0.10 8.07
N PHE A 268 -18.48 -0.44 7.50
CA PHE A 268 -18.40 -1.87 7.21
C PHE A 268 -18.19 -2.65 8.52
N CYS A 269 -18.85 -3.80 8.64
CA CYS A 269 -18.58 -4.80 9.67
C CYS A 269 -17.14 -5.31 9.55
N GLU A 270 -16.51 -5.66 10.66
CA GLU A 270 -15.09 -6.06 10.70
C GLU A 270 -14.82 -7.38 9.98
N ALA A 271 -15.67 -8.37 10.21
CA ALA A 271 -15.51 -9.72 9.70
C ALA A 271 -16.85 -10.46 9.65
N ALA A 272 -16.87 -11.57 8.92
CA ALA A 272 -17.88 -12.62 9.05
C ALA A 272 -17.22 -13.90 9.59
N ILE A 273 -17.86 -14.53 10.56
CA ILE A 273 -17.41 -15.76 11.21
C ILE A 273 -18.45 -16.85 10.99
N PHE A 274 -18.01 -18.04 10.59
CA PHE A 274 -18.88 -19.19 10.41
C PHE A 274 -19.07 -19.92 11.75
N ASP A 275 -20.32 -20.22 12.11
CA ASP A 275 -20.65 -20.89 13.38
C ASP A 275 -20.94 -22.40 13.22
N GLY A 276 -20.65 -22.96 12.05
CA GLY A 276 -21.01 -24.33 11.66
C GLY A 276 -22.31 -24.44 10.87
N ALA A 277 -23.09 -23.35 10.76
CA ALA A 277 -24.34 -23.32 9.98
C ALA A 277 -24.50 -22.06 9.14
N THR A 278 -24.12 -20.90 9.67
CA THR A 278 -24.32 -19.59 9.03
C THR A 278 -23.13 -18.67 9.23
N TRP A 279 -22.97 -17.72 8.31
CA TRP A 279 -22.01 -16.62 8.45
C TRP A 279 -22.62 -15.51 9.31
N GLY A 280 -22.11 -15.34 10.52
CA GLY A 280 -22.44 -14.25 11.43
C GLY A 280 -21.50 -13.06 11.27
N LYS A 281 -22.03 -11.84 11.19
CA LYS A 281 -21.21 -10.61 11.08
C LYS A 281 -20.77 -10.12 12.44
N VAL A 282 -19.52 -9.68 12.54
CA VAL A 282 -19.00 -8.96 13.71
C VAL A 282 -19.51 -7.51 13.62
N THR A 283 -20.55 -7.19 14.40
CA THR A 283 -21.27 -5.90 14.29
C THR A 283 -20.47 -4.73 14.84
N VAL A 284 -20.60 -3.59 14.18
CA VAL A 284 -19.97 -2.33 14.58
C VAL A 284 -20.41 -1.95 16.00
N GLY A 285 -19.46 -1.68 16.90
CA GLY A 285 -19.72 -1.28 18.29
C GLY A 285 -19.54 -2.36 19.35
N ALA A 286 -19.41 -3.64 19.00
CA ALA A 286 -19.00 -4.70 19.94
C ALA A 286 -17.48 -4.69 20.21
N GLY A 287 -16.86 -3.51 20.25
CA GLY A 287 -15.40 -3.32 20.16
C GLY A 287 -14.87 -3.26 18.71
N ALA A 288 -15.71 -3.63 17.74
CA ALA A 288 -15.44 -3.57 16.30
C ALA A 288 -15.70 -2.16 15.75
N SER A 289 -14.62 -1.42 15.53
CA SER A 289 -14.57 -0.19 14.71
C SER A 289 -13.13 -0.07 14.21
N PRO A 290 -12.67 -1.06 13.43
CA PRO A 290 -11.26 -1.17 13.11
C PRO A 290 -10.95 -0.15 12.00
N THR A 291 -9.98 0.72 12.26
CA THR A 291 -9.65 1.87 11.41
C THR A 291 -9.18 1.43 10.02
N ASP A 292 -8.48 0.30 9.94
CA ASP A 292 -8.02 -0.36 8.71
C ASP A 292 -9.16 -0.66 7.72
N VAL A 293 -10.31 -1.16 8.18
CA VAL A 293 -11.47 -1.44 7.32
C VAL A 293 -11.99 -0.17 6.65
N THR A 294 -11.97 0.97 7.37
CA THR A 294 -12.38 2.25 6.77
C THR A 294 -11.28 2.82 5.88
N ALA A 295 -10.02 2.64 6.26
CA ALA A 295 -8.88 3.12 5.48
C ALA A 295 -8.80 2.44 4.10
N PHE A 296 -9.16 1.15 4.00
CA PHE A 296 -9.20 0.40 2.74
C PHE A 296 -10.58 0.41 2.05
N ALA A 297 -11.54 1.19 2.55
CA ALA A 297 -12.89 1.19 2.02
C ALA A 297 -12.92 1.47 0.50
N PRO A 298 -13.78 0.77 -0.27
CA PRO A 298 -13.87 0.94 -1.71
C PRO A 298 -14.62 2.22 -2.09
N LEU A 299 -13.97 3.37 -1.90
CA LEU A 299 -14.59 4.70 -2.08
C LEU A 299 -15.19 4.89 -3.48
N ARG A 300 -14.52 4.39 -4.53
CA ARG A 300 -15.07 4.43 -5.89
C ARG A 300 -16.38 3.63 -5.99
N MET A 301 -16.42 2.43 -5.41
CA MET A 301 -17.66 1.62 -5.35
C MET A 301 -18.76 2.39 -4.61
N MET A 302 -18.43 3.05 -3.49
CA MET A 302 -19.38 3.86 -2.74
C MET A 302 -19.93 5.03 -3.56
N LEU A 303 -19.10 5.69 -4.35
CA LEU A 303 -19.47 6.86 -5.16
C LEU A 303 -20.18 6.51 -6.47
N GLU A 304 -20.04 5.29 -6.98
CA GLU A 304 -20.59 4.86 -8.27
C GLU A 304 -21.81 3.94 -8.13
N ASP A 305 -21.87 3.10 -7.09
CA ASP A 305 -22.88 2.06 -6.97
C ASP A 305 -24.16 2.55 -6.28
N SER A 306 -25.31 2.32 -6.93
CA SER A 306 -26.62 2.74 -6.41
C SER A 306 -27.02 2.14 -5.06
N PHE A 307 -26.33 1.09 -4.60
CA PHE A 307 -26.51 0.53 -3.26
C PHE A 307 -26.28 1.57 -2.16
N PHE A 308 -25.29 2.44 -2.31
CA PHE A 308 -24.95 3.49 -1.33
C PHE A 308 -25.78 4.77 -1.49
N GLY A 309 -26.70 4.80 -2.46
CA GLY A 309 -27.50 5.98 -2.73
C GLY A 309 -27.99 6.08 -4.17
N THR A 310 -29.24 6.49 -4.34
CA THR A 310 -29.85 6.58 -5.68
C THR A 310 -29.31 7.73 -6.51
N THR A 311 -28.82 8.79 -5.87
CA THR A 311 -28.19 9.94 -6.52
C THR A 311 -26.72 10.05 -6.14
N TYR A 312 -25.94 10.80 -6.93
CA TYR A 312 -24.56 11.14 -6.55
C TYR A 312 -24.49 11.85 -5.19
N ALA A 313 -25.44 12.74 -4.89
CA ALA A 313 -25.47 13.47 -3.63
C ALA A 313 -25.65 12.53 -2.42
N ASP A 314 -26.52 11.52 -2.54
CA ASP A 314 -26.71 10.51 -1.50
C ASP A 314 -25.42 9.70 -1.26
N ARG A 315 -24.77 9.27 -2.35
CA ARG A 315 -23.53 8.47 -2.27
C ARG A 315 -22.34 9.26 -1.72
N ALA A 316 -22.20 10.52 -2.13
CA ALA A 316 -21.19 11.43 -1.61
C ALA A 316 -21.43 11.70 -0.11
N GLN A 317 -22.69 11.85 0.30
CA GLN A 317 -23.05 11.98 1.72
C GLN A 317 -22.72 10.71 2.51
N GLU A 318 -22.96 9.52 1.95
CA GLU A 318 -22.62 8.26 2.63
C GLU A 318 -21.11 8.11 2.86
N VAL A 319 -20.27 8.58 1.93
CA VAL A 319 -18.81 8.66 2.13
C VAL A 319 -18.46 9.64 3.27
N ASP A 320 -19.13 10.81 3.32
CA ASP A 320 -18.96 11.76 4.43
C ASP A 320 -19.33 11.10 5.77
N ASP A 321 -20.49 10.44 5.81
CA ASP A 321 -21.03 9.81 7.01
C ASP A 321 -20.12 8.67 7.49
N MET A 322 -19.51 7.90 6.58
CA MET A 322 -18.53 6.88 6.92
C MET A 322 -17.26 7.46 7.54
N PHE A 323 -16.68 8.48 6.92
CA PHE A 323 -15.50 9.14 7.49
C PHE A 323 -15.81 9.80 8.84
N ASN A 324 -16.95 10.46 8.97
CA ASN A 324 -17.39 11.06 10.23
C ASN A 324 -17.61 9.99 11.30
N ALA A 325 -18.15 8.82 10.93
CA ALA A 325 -18.38 7.71 11.83
C ALA A 325 -17.07 7.14 12.38
N ILE A 326 -16.05 6.90 11.55
CA ILE A 326 -14.76 6.40 12.04
C ILE A 326 -14.01 7.47 12.84
N GLU A 327 -14.08 8.73 12.44
CA GLU A 327 -13.46 9.86 13.14
C GLU A 327 -14.00 10.01 14.56
N GLN A 328 -15.32 10.01 14.73
CA GLN A 328 -15.95 10.13 16.05
C GLN A 328 -15.58 8.98 17.01
N ARG A 329 -15.31 7.79 16.46
CA ARG A 329 -15.00 6.60 17.24
C ARG A 329 -13.51 6.49 17.55
N ASN A 330 -12.65 6.80 16.59
CA ASN A 330 -11.24 6.40 16.64
C ASN A 330 -10.27 7.59 16.67
N ALA A 331 -10.66 8.79 16.21
CA ALA A 331 -9.73 9.91 16.09
C ALA A 331 -9.45 10.63 17.42
N PHE A 332 -8.30 11.28 17.46
CA PHE A 332 -7.97 12.39 18.35
C PHE A 332 -8.03 13.68 17.53
N PHE A 333 -8.54 14.76 18.10
CA PHE A 333 -8.79 16.00 17.37
C PHE A 333 -8.01 17.19 17.94
N ASP A 334 -7.76 18.18 17.10
CA ASP A 334 -7.32 19.50 17.54
C ASP A 334 -8.48 20.39 18.01
N GLY A 335 -8.17 21.64 18.37
CA GLY A 335 -9.16 22.63 18.79
C GLY A 335 -10.15 23.08 17.70
N GLN A 336 -9.90 22.71 16.44
CA GLN A 336 -10.75 22.98 15.28
C GLN A 336 -11.52 21.73 14.82
N ASN A 337 -11.50 20.64 15.62
CA ASN A 337 -12.13 19.36 15.28
C ASN A 337 -11.57 18.71 14.00
N ARG A 338 -10.27 18.90 13.74
CA ARG A 338 -9.54 18.20 12.67
C ARG A 338 -8.83 16.98 13.25
N PRO A 339 -8.86 15.81 12.59
CA PRO A 339 -8.23 14.60 13.09
C PRO A 339 -6.70 14.72 13.06
N LEU A 340 -6.05 14.34 14.15
CA LEU A 340 -4.60 14.39 14.35
C LEU A 340 -3.97 12.99 14.41
N LEU A 341 -4.71 12.00 14.89
CA LEU A 341 -4.21 10.65 15.13
C LEU A 341 -5.41 9.69 15.28
N PHE A 342 -5.25 8.43 14.89
CA PHE A 342 -6.29 7.40 14.98
C PHE A 342 -5.87 6.24 15.87
N ARG A 343 -6.81 5.76 16.68
CA ARG A 343 -6.73 4.45 17.35
C ARG A 343 -6.85 3.33 16.32
N PHE A 344 -6.37 2.13 16.67
CA PHE A 344 -6.65 0.93 15.86
C PHE A 344 -8.12 0.54 15.96
N SER A 345 -8.62 0.32 17.18
CA SER A 345 -10.02 -0.02 17.44
C SER A 345 -10.42 0.36 18.87
N LEU A 346 -11.73 0.40 19.14
CA LEU A 346 -12.27 0.65 20.47
C LEU A 346 -12.22 -0.57 21.41
N GLY A 347 -12.15 -1.78 20.84
CA GLY A 347 -12.17 -3.04 21.61
C GLY A 347 -10.89 -3.32 22.40
N GLN A 348 -9.79 -2.65 22.08
CA GLN A 348 -8.55 -2.73 22.84
C GLN A 348 -8.61 -1.74 24.02
N GLN A 349 -8.45 -2.26 25.24
CA GLN A 349 -8.72 -1.59 26.53
C GLN A 349 -8.36 -0.10 26.60
N ASN A 350 -9.36 0.78 26.78
CA ASN A 350 -9.22 2.21 27.12
C ASN A 350 -8.06 2.93 26.40
N GLN A 351 -7.89 2.69 25.10
CA GLN A 351 -6.79 3.27 24.35
C GLN A 351 -6.82 4.80 24.42
N THR A 352 -5.80 5.34 25.08
CA THR A 352 -5.50 6.76 25.21
C THR A 352 -4.38 7.18 24.27
N PHE A 353 -3.97 6.29 23.36
CA PHE A 353 -2.94 6.46 22.35
C PHE A 353 -3.50 6.14 20.96
N GLY A 354 -2.85 6.59 19.91
CA GLY A 354 -3.14 6.18 18.53
C GLY A 354 -1.93 5.54 17.86
N SER A 355 -2.08 5.17 16.58
CA SER A 355 -1.06 4.49 15.79
C SER A 355 -0.63 5.33 14.60
N ILE A 356 0.67 5.40 14.33
CA ILE A 356 1.18 6.04 13.12
C ILE A 356 0.75 5.26 11.87
N GLU A 357 0.78 3.92 11.89
CA GLU A 357 0.37 3.10 10.75
C GLU A 357 -1.08 3.40 10.34
N TRP A 358 -2.01 3.25 11.28
CA TRP A 358 -3.45 3.40 10.99
C TRP A 358 -3.82 4.83 10.64
N SER A 359 -3.16 5.81 11.27
CA SER A 359 -3.34 7.21 10.91
C SER A 359 -2.82 7.50 9.50
N SER A 360 -1.71 6.88 9.10
CA SER A 360 -1.15 7.05 7.75
C SER A 360 -2.04 6.41 6.68
N GLN A 361 -2.63 5.25 6.97
CA GLN A 361 -3.61 4.63 6.08
C GLN A 361 -4.89 5.47 5.97
N MET A 362 -5.37 6.07 7.07
CA MET A 362 -6.48 7.04 7.01
C MET A 362 -6.13 8.29 6.19
N ALA A 363 -4.89 8.78 6.27
CA ALA A 363 -4.43 9.87 5.42
C ALA A 363 -4.50 9.48 3.93
N LEU A 364 -4.04 8.28 3.56
CA LEU A 364 -4.20 7.77 2.19
C LEU A 364 -5.67 7.67 1.77
N ALA A 365 -6.57 7.24 2.66
CA ALA A 365 -8.00 7.21 2.39
C ALA A 365 -8.58 8.62 2.14
N TYR A 366 -8.15 9.64 2.88
CA TYR A 366 -8.52 11.03 2.60
C TYR A 366 -7.97 11.50 1.26
N LEU A 367 -6.71 11.23 0.96
CA LEU A 367 -6.12 11.58 -0.33
C LEU A 367 -6.90 10.93 -1.48
N ARG A 368 -7.29 9.66 -1.31
CA ARG A 368 -8.13 8.95 -2.28
C ARG A 368 -9.51 9.60 -2.45
N ALA A 369 -10.10 10.08 -1.36
CA ALA A 369 -11.34 10.86 -1.41
C ALA A 369 -11.14 12.18 -2.18
N VAL A 370 -10.03 12.90 -1.96
CA VAL A 370 -9.68 14.12 -2.72
C VAL A 370 -9.64 13.84 -4.21
N GLU A 371 -8.93 12.80 -4.63
CA GLU A 371 -8.81 12.40 -6.03
C GLU A 371 -10.18 12.15 -6.66
N LEU A 372 -10.99 11.30 -6.02
CA LEU A 372 -12.30 10.90 -6.53
C LEU A 372 -13.29 12.06 -6.57
N PHE A 373 -13.35 12.89 -5.53
CA PHE A 373 -14.22 14.07 -5.53
C PHE A 373 -13.77 15.11 -6.55
N THR A 374 -12.46 15.26 -6.77
CA THR A 374 -11.92 16.13 -7.83
C THR A 374 -12.30 15.60 -9.22
N GLU A 375 -12.12 14.30 -9.47
CA GLU A 375 -12.53 13.62 -10.73
C GLU A 375 -14.02 13.86 -11.03
N LEU A 376 -14.86 13.83 -10.00
CA LEU A 376 -16.31 14.01 -10.10
C LEU A 376 -16.75 15.48 -10.05
N GLY A 377 -15.83 16.43 -9.92
CA GLY A 377 -16.09 17.87 -9.92
C GLY A 377 -16.65 18.44 -8.61
N ASP A 378 -16.62 17.69 -7.51
CA ASP A 378 -17.01 18.15 -6.17
C ASP A 378 -15.83 18.78 -5.43
N THR A 379 -15.53 20.01 -5.84
CA THR A 379 -14.40 20.78 -5.29
C THR A 379 -14.57 21.11 -3.79
N THR A 380 -15.80 21.06 -3.26
CA THR A 380 -16.05 21.37 -1.84
C THR A 380 -15.59 20.21 -0.97
N ARG A 381 -15.99 18.98 -1.29
CA ARG A 381 -15.53 17.79 -0.56
C ARG A 381 -14.05 17.53 -0.79
N ALA A 382 -13.57 17.72 -2.02
CA ALA A 382 -12.14 17.61 -2.30
C ALA A 382 -11.31 18.55 -1.40
N ALA A 383 -11.72 19.81 -1.24
CA ALA A 383 -11.03 20.74 -0.34
C ALA A 383 -11.12 20.34 1.15
N LEU A 384 -12.26 19.81 1.60
CA LEU A 384 -12.43 19.31 2.97
C LEU A 384 -11.47 18.14 3.26
N TYR A 385 -11.43 17.14 2.39
CA TYR A 385 -10.57 15.98 2.58
C TYR A 385 -9.08 16.30 2.39
N GLN A 386 -8.76 17.30 1.56
CA GLN A 386 -7.40 17.82 1.46
C GLN A 386 -6.97 18.45 2.79
N GLU A 387 -7.83 19.23 3.45
CA GLU A 387 -7.53 19.79 4.77
C GLU A 387 -7.33 18.68 5.83
N ARG A 388 -8.17 17.63 5.81
CA ARG A 388 -8.03 16.48 6.71
C ARG A 388 -6.70 15.76 6.47
N TYR A 389 -6.35 15.50 5.21
CA TYR A 389 -5.07 14.89 4.82
C TYR A 389 -3.89 15.75 5.27
N ASP A 390 -3.85 17.03 4.90
CA ASP A 390 -2.74 17.94 5.21
C ASP A 390 -2.52 18.07 6.72
N THR A 391 -3.61 18.17 7.49
CA THR A 391 -3.57 18.26 8.95
C THR A 391 -3.01 16.98 9.57
N LEU A 392 -3.48 15.83 9.11
CA LEU A 392 -3.07 14.53 9.62
C LEU A 392 -1.59 14.25 9.29
N ILE A 393 -1.16 14.48 8.05
CA ILE A 393 0.24 14.34 7.63
C ILE A 393 1.15 15.25 8.44
N ALA A 394 0.80 16.54 8.59
CA ALA A 394 1.61 17.49 9.34
C ALA A 394 1.74 17.09 10.82
N ASN A 395 0.65 16.60 11.44
CA ASN A 395 0.70 16.11 12.81
C ASN A 395 1.60 14.87 12.92
N LEU A 396 1.40 13.87 12.05
CA LEU A 396 2.20 12.65 12.06
C LEU A 396 3.69 12.93 11.85
N GLU A 397 4.05 13.79 10.90
CA GLU A 397 5.43 14.19 10.64
C GLU A 397 6.09 14.80 11.88
N SER A 398 5.35 15.57 12.68
CA SER A 398 5.85 16.18 13.91
C SER A 398 6.17 15.18 15.03
N LEU A 399 5.66 13.95 14.92
CA LEU A 399 5.92 12.87 15.89
C LEU A 399 7.22 12.11 15.59
N PHE A 400 7.85 12.37 14.44
CA PHE A 400 9.13 11.79 14.09
C PHE A 400 10.28 12.57 14.71
N THR A 401 11.30 11.83 15.17
CA THR A 401 12.52 12.39 15.73
C THR A 401 13.74 11.80 15.05
N PRO A 402 14.86 12.54 14.93
CA PRO A 402 16.11 11.99 14.41
C PRO A 402 16.56 10.78 15.22
N ALA A 403 17.04 9.75 14.53
CA ALA A 403 17.57 8.57 15.20
C ALA A 403 18.83 8.92 16.02
N PRO A 404 19.05 8.28 17.20
CA PRO A 404 20.14 8.65 18.10
C PRO A 404 21.55 8.57 17.49
N ASP A 405 21.73 7.67 16.53
CA ASP A 405 22.99 7.34 15.87
C ASP A 405 22.98 7.62 14.35
N ASP A 406 21.90 8.18 13.81
CA ASP A 406 21.81 8.66 12.43
C ASP A 406 20.83 9.83 12.32
N SER A 407 21.34 11.05 12.32
CA SER A 407 20.51 12.26 12.26
C SER A 407 19.79 12.47 10.92
N ALA A 408 20.17 11.74 9.87
CA ALA A 408 19.49 11.79 8.58
C ALA A 408 18.26 10.86 8.53
N ALA A 409 18.16 9.92 9.47
CA ALA A 409 17.04 9.02 9.58
C ALA A 409 16.07 9.47 10.67
N LEU A 410 14.78 9.40 10.36
CA LEU A 410 13.67 9.81 11.21
C LEU A 410 12.91 8.58 11.68
N ILE A 411 12.67 8.50 12.98
CA ILE A 411 11.97 7.38 13.60
C ILE A 411 10.85 7.89 14.50
N ALA A 412 9.79 7.09 14.61
CA ALA A 412 8.69 7.33 15.51
C ALA A 412 8.17 6.00 16.09
N SER A 413 7.57 6.05 17.27
CA SER A 413 6.96 4.85 17.88
C SER A 413 5.70 4.45 17.11
N TYR A 414 5.44 3.13 17.03
CA TYR A 414 4.22 2.62 16.41
C TYR A 414 2.96 3.21 17.07
N ALA A 415 2.91 3.17 18.40
CA ALA A 415 1.82 3.74 19.20
C ALA A 415 2.31 4.96 20.00
N ILE A 416 1.50 6.02 20.00
CA ILE A 416 1.85 7.34 20.56
C ILE A 416 0.65 7.94 21.28
N TYR A 417 0.88 8.53 22.45
CA TYR A 417 -0.12 9.32 23.17
C TYR A 417 -0.32 10.70 22.51
N PRO A 418 -1.49 11.36 22.67
CA PRO A 418 -1.75 12.68 22.10
C PRO A 418 -0.76 13.78 22.50
N ASP A 419 0.00 13.59 23.58
CA ASP A 419 1.07 14.51 24.00
C ASP A 419 2.42 14.26 23.30
N GLY A 420 2.46 13.29 22.37
CA GLY A 420 3.65 12.89 21.60
C GLY A 420 4.52 11.86 22.30
N SER A 421 4.20 11.42 23.52
CA SER A 421 5.00 10.41 24.21
C SER A 421 4.76 9.00 23.65
N PRO A 422 5.79 8.14 23.57
CA PRO A 422 5.64 6.75 23.15
C PRO A 422 4.70 5.94 24.04
N ALA A 423 3.84 5.11 23.44
CA ALA A 423 3.07 4.09 24.13
C ALA A 423 3.69 2.69 23.89
N GLY A 424 4.09 2.01 24.97
CA GLY A 424 4.70 0.68 24.91
C GLY A 424 3.73 -0.46 25.27
N SER A 425 4.10 -1.70 24.93
CA SER A 425 3.36 -2.94 25.20
C SER A 425 1.95 -2.97 24.59
N VAL A 426 1.72 -2.23 23.51
CA VAL A 426 0.45 -2.17 22.79
C VAL A 426 0.33 -3.38 21.88
N LEU A 427 -0.75 -4.16 22.00
CA LEU A 427 -1.05 -5.22 21.05
C LEU A 427 -1.31 -4.63 19.65
N THR A 428 -0.48 -5.01 18.69
CA THR A 428 -0.80 -4.85 17.27
C THR A 428 -2.01 -5.69 16.92
N GLY A 429 -2.72 -5.29 15.86
CA GLY A 429 -3.77 -6.14 15.25
C GLY A 429 -3.28 -7.54 14.83
N THR A 430 -1.96 -7.77 14.83
CA THR A 430 -1.33 -9.07 14.54
C THR A 430 -1.06 -9.94 15.77
N GLY A 431 -1.47 -9.52 16.98
CA GLY A 431 -1.32 -10.30 18.21
C GLY A 431 0.03 -10.16 18.93
N PHE A 432 0.92 -9.31 18.42
CA PHE A 432 2.22 -9.02 19.05
C PHE A 432 2.14 -7.74 19.88
N ALA A 433 2.77 -7.71 21.05
CA ALA A 433 2.93 -6.48 21.81
C ALA A 433 4.10 -5.66 21.26
N THR A 434 3.83 -4.40 20.88
CA THR A 434 4.84 -3.41 20.54
C THR A 434 5.81 -3.24 21.72
N ILE A 435 7.11 -3.41 21.49
CA ILE A 435 8.13 -2.89 22.40
C ILE A 435 8.80 -1.76 21.65
N ASN A 436 8.44 -0.51 21.96
CA ASN A 436 9.00 0.78 21.53
C ASN A 436 9.54 1.00 20.08
N ALA A 437 9.69 0.01 19.19
CA ALA A 437 10.03 0.18 17.79
C ALA A 437 9.54 -0.98 16.92
N GLU A 438 8.22 -1.21 16.90
CA GLU A 438 7.56 -1.69 15.68
C GLU A 438 7.44 -0.56 14.62
N ALA A 439 8.42 0.34 14.62
CA ALA A 439 8.42 1.59 13.90
C ALA A 439 8.55 1.37 12.39
N ALA A 440 9.19 0.30 11.91
CA ALA A 440 9.47 0.13 10.49
C ALA A 440 8.20 0.15 9.61
N LEU A 441 7.17 -0.62 9.97
CA LEU A 441 5.92 -0.70 9.21
C LEU A 441 5.12 0.61 9.31
N ALA A 442 5.02 1.18 10.52
CA ALA A 442 4.38 2.47 10.73
C ALA A 442 5.08 3.61 9.96
N CYS A 443 6.41 3.61 9.95
CA CYS A 443 7.21 4.57 9.19
C CYS A 443 7.08 4.35 7.68
N ALA A 444 6.97 3.10 7.21
CA ALA A 444 6.73 2.80 5.80
C ALA A 444 5.34 3.29 5.34
N TRP A 445 4.28 3.05 6.12
CA TRP A 445 2.96 3.60 5.84
C TRP A 445 2.92 5.12 5.89
N PHE A 446 3.63 5.73 6.84
CA PHE A 446 3.78 7.19 6.86
C PHE A 446 4.52 7.70 5.61
N ALA A 447 5.58 7.03 5.18
CA ALA A 447 6.32 7.36 3.97
C ALA A 447 5.42 7.33 2.72
N PHE A 448 4.60 6.29 2.59
CA PHE A 448 3.57 6.19 1.55
C PHE A 448 2.58 7.34 1.59
N ALA A 449 2.01 7.61 2.77
CA ALA A 449 1.06 8.69 2.96
C ALA A 449 1.67 10.06 2.63
N LYS A 450 2.92 10.30 3.04
CA LYS A 450 3.68 11.53 2.76
C LYS A 450 4.01 11.69 1.28
N ALA A 451 4.30 10.59 0.59
CA ALA A 451 4.56 10.56 -0.85
C ALA A 451 3.28 10.66 -1.69
N GLY A 452 2.10 10.39 -1.08
CA GLY A 452 0.85 10.27 -1.80
C GLY A 452 0.80 9.02 -2.69
N PHE A 453 1.40 7.93 -2.22
CA PHE A 453 1.41 6.63 -2.91
C PHE A 453 0.66 5.61 -2.07
N ASP A 454 -0.43 5.04 -2.61
CA ASP A 454 -1.16 3.96 -1.95
C ASP A 454 -0.72 2.61 -2.54
N PRO A 455 -0.02 1.75 -1.76
CA PRO A 455 0.49 0.46 -2.24
C PRO A 455 -0.61 -0.60 -2.43
N THR A 456 -1.87 -0.30 -2.14
CA THR A 456 -2.97 -1.28 -2.15
C THR A 456 -3.92 -1.18 -3.33
N ILE A 457 -3.88 -0.06 -4.05
CA ILE A 457 -4.70 0.19 -5.22
C ILE A 457 -3.79 0.39 -6.43
N ALA A 458 -4.09 -0.30 -7.52
CA ALA A 458 -3.38 -0.09 -8.78
C ALA A 458 -3.79 1.23 -9.47
N THR A 459 -4.52 2.12 -8.80
CA THR A 459 -5.15 3.29 -9.40
C THR A 459 -4.10 4.19 -10.01
N GLY A 460 -4.09 4.25 -11.34
CA GLY A 460 -3.24 5.15 -12.09
C GLY A 460 -1.83 5.15 -11.55
N ARG A 461 -1.26 3.94 -11.31
CA ARG A 461 0.16 3.68 -11.04
C ARG A 461 0.91 4.85 -11.58
N GLN A 462 1.52 5.68 -10.72
CA GLN A 462 2.22 6.88 -11.15
C GLN A 462 2.95 6.49 -12.41
N SER A 463 2.42 6.92 -13.56
CA SER A 463 3.00 6.54 -14.82
C SER A 463 4.40 7.07 -14.65
N ILE A 464 5.41 6.21 -14.65
CA ILE A 464 6.78 6.68 -14.75
C ILE A 464 6.70 7.73 -15.84
N SER A 465 6.93 8.98 -15.46
CA SER A 465 6.73 10.11 -16.36
C SER A 465 7.93 10.09 -17.27
N TYR A 466 7.91 9.11 -18.19
CA TYR A 466 8.99 8.86 -19.12
C TYR A 466 9.23 10.17 -19.86
N GLY A 467 10.49 10.59 -19.89
CA GLY A 467 10.94 11.86 -20.45
C GLY A 467 10.86 13.08 -19.54
N ASP A 468 10.29 13.00 -18.34
CA ASP A 468 10.31 14.06 -17.32
C ASP A 468 11.48 13.78 -16.35
N VAL A 469 12.71 13.96 -16.82
CA VAL A 469 13.93 13.58 -16.09
C VAL A 469 14.03 14.33 -14.76
N ASN A 470 13.58 15.59 -14.70
CA ASN A 470 13.68 16.42 -13.50
C ASN A 470 12.46 16.33 -12.55
N ALA A 471 11.41 15.59 -12.91
CA ALA A 471 10.17 15.42 -12.15
C ALA A 471 9.44 16.74 -11.88
N ASP A 472 9.49 17.69 -12.81
CA ASP A 472 8.73 18.95 -12.70
C ASP A 472 7.30 18.85 -13.24
N GLY A 473 6.92 17.67 -13.75
CA GLY A 473 5.61 17.38 -14.32
C GLY A 473 5.47 17.74 -15.79
N ILE A 474 6.53 18.24 -16.45
CA ILE A 474 6.51 18.70 -17.84
C ILE A 474 7.68 18.11 -18.62
N ILE A 475 7.39 17.26 -19.61
CA ILE A 475 8.42 16.76 -20.54
C ILE A 475 8.90 17.90 -21.45
N SER A 476 10.13 18.36 -21.22
CA SER A 476 10.67 19.57 -21.85
C SER A 476 12.07 19.39 -22.43
N ALA A 477 12.60 20.46 -23.03
CA ALA A 477 13.99 20.49 -23.47
C ALA A 477 14.99 20.47 -22.29
N VAL A 478 14.55 20.81 -21.07
CA VAL A 478 15.38 20.70 -19.86
C VAL A 478 15.67 19.24 -19.59
N ASP A 479 14.68 18.37 -19.71
CA ASP A 479 14.81 16.93 -19.49
C ASP A 479 15.71 16.27 -20.51
N ALA A 480 15.51 16.62 -21.79
CA ALA A 480 16.41 16.18 -22.87
C ALA A 480 17.87 16.61 -22.61
N SER A 481 18.08 17.82 -22.09
CA SER A 481 19.41 18.31 -21.72
C SER A 481 20.01 17.55 -20.53
N GLN A 482 19.21 17.20 -19.52
CA GLN A 482 19.66 16.40 -18.38
C GLN A 482 20.02 14.97 -18.79
N ALA A 483 19.18 14.31 -19.59
CA ALA A 483 19.48 13.01 -20.17
C ALA A 483 20.76 13.05 -21.02
N ALA A 484 20.91 14.06 -21.87
CA ALA A 484 22.12 14.24 -22.68
C ALA A 484 23.38 14.42 -21.80
N ARG A 485 23.32 15.27 -20.78
CA ARG A 485 24.45 15.51 -19.87
C ARG A 485 24.80 14.27 -19.05
N TYR A 486 23.80 13.51 -18.60
CA TYR A 486 24.01 12.24 -17.91
C TYR A 486 24.69 11.21 -18.82
N SER A 487 24.24 11.09 -20.09
CA SER A 487 24.81 10.14 -21.07
C SER A 487 26.32 10.35 -21.35
N VAL A 488 26.84 11.54 -21.02
CA VAL A 488 28.27 11.89 -21.15
C VAL A 488 28.94 12.16 -19.79
N LEU A 489 28.33 11.71 -18.69
CA LEU A 489 28.86 11.80 -17.32
C LEU A 489 29.13 13.24 -16.82
N LEU A 490 28.42 14.23 -17.37
CA LEU A 490 28.46 15.65 -16.96
C LEU A 490 27.39 16.00 -15.92
N LEU A 491 26.56 15.03 -15.55
CA LEU A 491 25.51 15.11 -14.55
C LEU A 491 25.34 13.72 -13.92
N THR A 492 25.17 13.68 -12.60
CA THR A 492 24.69 12.48 -11.91
C THR A 492 23.19 12.64 -11.70
N LEU A 493 22.42 11.65 -12.13
CA LEU A 493 20.97 11.59 -11.94
C LEU A 493 20.65 10.67 -10.76
N SER A 494 19.49 10.89 -10.13
CA SER A 494 18.92 9.92 -9.19
C SER A 494 18.46 8.65 -9.93
N PRO A 495 18.34 7.50 -9.26
CA PRO A 495 17.81 6.28 -9.89
C PRO A 495 16.46 6.49 -10.58
N ASP A 496 15.52 7.22 -9.97
CA ASP A 496 14.23 7.49 -10.63
C ASP A 496 14.38 8.37 -11.87
N ALA A 497 15.32 9.31 -11.88
CA ALA A 497 15.61 10.13 -13.05
C ALA A 497 16.29 9.30 -14.15
N VAL A 498 17.02 8.24 -13.78
CA VAL A 498 17.52 7.22 -14.72
C VAL A 498 16.35 6.46 -15.34
N VAL A 499 15.41 5.98 -14.53
CA VAL A 499 14.22 5.25 -15.00
C VAL A 499 13.33 6.14 -15.89
N ARG A 500 13.05 7.40 -15.49
CA ARG A 500 12.29 8.34 -16.33
C ARG A 500 13.01 8.72 -17.61
N GLY A 501 14.33 8.81 -17.57
CA GLY A 501 15.13 9.21 -18.73
C GLY A 501 15.41 8.09 -19.71
N ASP A 502 15.26 6.82 -19.33
CA ASP A 502 15.34 5.65 -20.21
C ASP A 502 14.00 5.47 -20.94
N VAL A 503 13.79 6.28 -21.98
CA VAL A 503 12.51 6.33 -22.70
C VAL A 503 12.39 5.26 -23.78
N ASN A 504 13.48 4.55 -24.09
CA ASN A 504 13.46 3.43 -25.01
C ASN A 504 13.40 2.05 -24.29
N GLY A 505 13.65 2.00 -22.98
CA GLY A 505 13.58 0.81 -22.13
C GLY A 505 14.75 -0.16 -22.31
N ASP A 506 15.91 0.31 -22.77
CA ASP A 506 17.10 -0.54 -22.99
C ASP A 506 18.00 -0.69 -21.76
N GLY A 507 17.64 -0.05 -20.65
CA GLY A 507 18.35 -0.06 -19.37
C GLY A 507 19.44 0.99 -19.24
N ALA A 508 19.61 1.89 -20.23
CA ALA A 508 20.62 2.94 -20.18
C ALA A 508 20.16 4.26 -20.81
N ILE A 509 20.38 5.38 -20.11
CA ILE A 509 20.19 6.70 -20.72
C ILE A 509 21.33 7.02 -21.68
N THR A 510 20.99 7.13 -22.96
CA THR A 510 21.90 7.51 -24.04
C THR A 510 21.47 8.80 -24.75
N ALA A 511 22.23 9.19 -25.78
CA ALA A 511 21.82 10.27 -26.67
C ALA A 511 20.53 9.96 -27.46
N ILE A 512 20.16 8.67 -27.57
CA ILE A 512 18.91 8.24 -28.22
C ILE A 512 17.73 8.72 -27.38
N ASP A 513 17.78 8.49 -26.08
CA ASP A 513 16.75 8.90 -25.13
C ASP A 513 16.59 10.41 -25.09
N ALA A 514 17.70 11.13 -24.94
CA ALA A 514 17.71 12.58 -24.99
C ALA A 514 17.05 13.11 -26.29
N SER A 515 17.31 12.47 -27.43
CA SER A 515 16.69 12.84 -28.70
C SER A 515 15.19 12.52 -28.75
N GLN A 516 14.74 11.42 -28.14
CA GLN A 516 13.33 11.07 -28.10
C GLN A 516 12.56 12.02 -27.18
N ILE A 517 13.11 12.35 -26.01
CA ILE A 517 12.57 13.34 -25.08
C ILE A 517 12.44 14.70 -25.78
N ALA A 518 13.49 15.13 -26.47
CA ALA A 518 13.44 16.38 -27.24
C ALA A 518 12.33 16.35 -28.30
N ARG A 519 12.15 15.25 -29.03
CA ARG A 519 11.09 15.10 -30.04
C ARG A 519 9.69 15.11 -29.41
N TYR A 520 9.52 14.47 -28.26
CA TYR A 520 8.27 14.50 -27.52
C TYR A 520 7.93 15.93 -27.08
N SER A 521 8.92 16.66 -26.53
CA SER A 521 8.73 18.04 -26.04
C SER A 521 8.23 19.03 -27.10
N VAL A 522 8.44 18.72 -28.39
CA VAL A 522 7.98 19.54 -29.53
C VAL A 522 6.84 18.88 -30.33
N GLY A 523 6.25 17.79 -29.83
CA GLY A 523 5.13 17.10 -30.47
C GLY A 523 5.49 16.31 -31.74
N LEU A 524 6.77 16.04 -31.99
CA LEU A 524 7.24 15.16 -33.07
C LEU A 524 7.19 13.67 -32.70
N LEU A 525 6.90 13.37 -31.44
CA LEU A 525 6.66 12.05 -30.88
C LEU A 525 5.46 12.17 -29.94
N SER A 526 4.48 11.27 -30.05
CA SER A 526 3.26 11.29 -29.23
C SER A 526 3.31 10.33 -28.05
N VAL A 527 4.22 9.35 -28.08
CA VAL A 527 4.39 8.30 -27.07
C VAL A 527 5.82 7.78 -27.13
N PHE A 528 6.41 7.42 -26.00
CA PHE A 528 7.76 6.84 -25.98
C PHE A 528 7.75 5.35 -26.36
N PRO A 529 8.86 4.82 -26.91
CA PRO A 529 8.98 3.39 -27.21
C PRO A 529 8.74 2.49 -25.99
N VAL A 530 9.26 2.85 -24.81
CA VAL A 530 9.00 2.09 -23.57
C VAL A 530 7.52 2.04 -23.17
N GLN A 531 6.71 2.96 -23.70
CA GLN A 531 5.26 3.05 -23.47
C GLN A 531 4.44 2.40 -24.60
N SER A 532 5.09 1.81 -25.60
CA SER A 532 4.46 1.19 -26.77
C SER A 532 4.90 -0.28 -26.88
N PRO A 533 4.18 -1.24 -26.26
CA PRO A 533 4.53 -2.65 -26.28
C PRO A 533 4.54 -3.28 -27.68
#